data_AF-A0AB32T2X1-F1
#
_entry.id   AF-A0AB32T2X1-F1
#
_cell.length_a   1.000
_cell.length_b   1.000
_cell.length_c   1.000
_cell.angle_alpha   90.00
_cell.angle_beta   90.00
_cell.angle_gamma   90.00
#
_symmetry.space_group_name_H-M   'P 1'
#
loop_
_entity.id
_entity.type
_entity.pdbx_description
1 polymer ?
#
loop_
_entity_poly.entity_id
_entity_poly.type
_entity_poly.pdbx_seq_one_letter_code
_entity_poly.pdbx_strand_id
1 'polypeptide(L)'
;MECDEKEMRREISYAIKNIHGIRTGLFTPDMAFEAIVKKQVVKIKEPCIKCIDLVVQELINTVRQCSNKLDSFPRLQEETERIVTTHIRDRESQAKEQVLLLIDIQLAYINTNHEDFIGFANAQQRSSQANKKSSAGNQSRVFSPLPAADLRMCVCRSSRSSVKAG
;
A
#
# COMPACT_ATOMS: atom_id res chain seq x y z
N MET A 1 -5.81 2.87 -11.15
CA MET A 1 -6.65 2.15 -10.18
C MET A 1 -7.70 3.14 -9.69
N GLU A 2 -8.85 3.19 -10.36
CA GLU A 2 -9.95 4.03 -9.92
C GLU A 2 -10.64 3.32 -8.75
N CYS A 3 -10.77 4.03 -7.63
CA CYS A 3 -11.44 3.52 -6.45
C CYS A 3 -12.92 3.86 -6.53
N ASP A 4 -13.77 2.89 -6.89
CA ASP A 4 -15.22 3.08 -6.83
C ASP A 4 -15.69 3.13 -5.37
N GLU A 5 -15.99 4.34 -4.89
CA GLU A 5 -16.48 4.57 -3.54
C GLU A 5 -17.79 3.82 -3.25
N LYS A 6 -18.67 3.65 -4.25
CA LYS A 6 -19.95 2.94 -4.07
C LYS A 6 -19.71 1.45 -3.86
N GLU A 7 -18.82 0.87 -4.65
CA GLU A 7 -18.41 -0.52 -4.48
C GLU A 7 -17.75 -0.73 -3.10
N MET A 8 -16.83 0.16 -2.72
CA MET A 8 -16.15 0.09 -1.41
C MET A 8 -17.14 0.12 -0.24
N ARG A 9 -18.13 1.03 -0.26
CA ARG A 9 -19.18 1.09 0.77
C ARG A 9 -20.00 -0.20 0.84
N ARG A 10 -20.28 -0.81 -0.32
CA ARG A 10 -20.99 -2.09 -0.40
C ARG A 10 -20.15 -3.23 0.18
N GLU A 11 -18.87 -3.28 -0.14
CA GLU A 11 -17.92 -4.26 0.43
C GLU A 11 -17.83 -4.16 1.96
N ILE A 12 -17.72 -2.94 2.49
CA ILE A 12 -17.71 -2.69 3.94
C ILE A 12 -18.99 -3.23 4.59
N SER A 13 -20.17 -2.94 4.00
CA SER A 13 -21.45 -3.43 4.52
C SER A 13 -21.52 -4.96 4.55
N TYR A 14 -21.06 -5.64 3.49
CA TYR A 14 -21.01 -7.10 3.46
C TYR A 14 -20.01 -7.65 4.47
N ALA A 15 -18.81 -7.06 4.60
CA ALA A 15 -17.81 -7.51 5.56
C ALA A 15 -18.34 -7.44 7.00
N ILE A 16 -18.97 -6.33 7.38
CA ILE A 16 -19.60 -6.16 8.71
C ILE A 16 -20.65 -7.24 8.94
N LYS A 17 -21.59 -7.43 8.00
CA LYS A 17 -22.65 -8.45 8.13
C LYS A 17 -22.09 -9.87 8.27
N ASN A 18 -21.09 -10.21 7.45
CA ASN A 18 -20.48 -11.55 7.42
C ASN A 18 -19.71 -11.86 8.71
N ILE A 19 -18.98 -10.87 9.24
CA ILE A 19 -18.19 -11.02 10.46
C ILE A 19 -19.08 -11.03 11.70
N HIS A 20 -20.10 -10.17 11.72
CA HIS A 20 -21.11 -10.17 12.78
C HIS A 20 -21.77 -11.54 12.90
N GLY A 21 -22.20 -12.11 11.77
CA GLY A 21 -22.88 -13.40 11.73
C GLY A 21 -24.05 -13.42 12.72
N ILE A 22 -24.03 -14.39 13.65
CA ILE A 22 -25.00 -14.52 14.74
C ILE A 22 -24.47 -14.00 16.10
N ARG A 23 -23.25 -13.46 16.14
CA ARG A 23 -22.57 -13.06 17.39
C ARG A 23 -22.93 -11.64 17.80
N THR A 24 -22.72 -11.31 19.06
CA THR A 24 -22.76 -9.90 19.50
C THR A 24 -21.61 -9.15 18.85
N GLY A 25 -21.90 -8.00 18.22
CA GLY A 25 -20.99 -7.30 17.29
C GLY A 25 -19.82 -6.55 17.93
N LEU A 26 -19.36 -6.97 19.11
CA LEU A 26 -18.41 -6.22 19.93
C LEU A 26 -17.03 -6.03 19.26
N PHE A 27 -16.59 -7.01 18.45
CA PHE A 27 -15.30 -6.98 17.73
C PHE A 27 -15.47 -6.88 16.21
N THR A 28 -16.70 -6.67 15.74
CA THR A 28 -17.01 -6.56 14.32
C THR A 28 -16.25 -5.40 13.65
N PRO A 29 -16.10 -4.21 14.27
CA PRO A 29 -15.38 -3.10 13.63
C PRO A 29 -13.92 -3.45 13.27
N ASP A 30 -13.18 -4.09 14.19
CA ASP A 30 -11.75 -4.38 13.99
C ASP A 30 -11.54 -5.42 12.89
N MET A 31 -12.29 -6.52 12.95
CA MET A 31 -12.20 -7.59 11.96
C MET A 31 -12.68 -7.11 10.58
N ALA A 32 -13.74 -6.29 10.52
CA ALA A 32 -14.24 -5.75 9.26
C ALA A 32 -13.25 -4.75 8.65
N PHE A 33 -12.67 -3.89 9.49
CA PHE A 33 -11.59 -3.00 9.07
C PHE A 33 -10.40 -3.79 8.50
N GLU A 34 -9.91 -4.78 9.25
CA GLU A 34 -8.78 -5.62 8.81
C GLU A 34 -9.07 -6.33 7.49
N ALA A 35 -10.26 -6.93 7.35
CA ALA A 35 -10.67 -7.62 6.14
C ALA A 35 -10.69 -6.69 4.92
N ILE A 36 -11.25 -5.47 5.07
CA ILE A 36 -11.34 -4.50 3.97
C ILE A 36 -9.96 -3.96 3.60
N VAL A 37 -9.14 -3.60 4.58
CA VAL A 37 -7.77 -3.09 4.34
C VAL A 37 -6.94 -4.15 3.61
N LYS A 38 -6.91 -5.39 4.11
CA LYS A 38 -6.20 -6.49 3.45
C LYS A 38 -6.69 -6.72 2.02
N LYS A 39 -8.01 -6.65 1.79
CA LYS A 39 -8.58 -6.76 0.44
C LYS A 39 -8.08 -5.65 -0.50
N GLN A 40 -7.97 -4.41 -0.03
CA GLN A 40 -7.42 -3.32 -0.85
C GLN A 40 -5.91 -3.48 -1.09
N VAL A 41 -5.14 -3.92 -0.09
CA VAL A 41 -3.69 -4.14 -0.22
C VAL A 41 -3.40 -5.21 -1.28
N VAL A 42 -4.14 -6.33 -1.32
CA VAL A 42 -3.94 -7.38 -2.34
C VAL A 42 -4.04 -6.84 -3.77
N LYS A 43 -4.90 -5.84 -4.02
CA LYS A 43 -5.08 -5.26 -5.36
C LYS A 43 -3.83 -4.55 -5.90
N ILE A 44 -2.83 -4.22 -5.07
CA ILE A 44 -1.58 -3.59 -5.52
C ILE A 44 -0.60 -4.59 -6.13
N LYS A 45 -0.80 -5.90 -5.91
CA LYS A 45 0.10 -6.96 -6.41
C LYS A 45 0.32 -6.85 -7.93
N GLU A 46 -0.76 -6.85 -8.70
CA GLU A 46 -0.69 -6.81 -10.17
C GLU A 46 -0.04 -5.52 -10.70
N PRO A 47 -0.41 -4.30 -10.24
CA PRO A 47 0.29 -3.07 -10.60
C PRO A 47 1.80 -3.10 -10.30
N CYS A 48 2.21 -3.66 -9.15
CA CYS A 48 3.63 -3.76 -8.80
C CYS A 48 4.39 -4.72 -9.70
N ILE A 49 3.82 -5.88 -10.04
CA ILE A 49 4.43 -6.83 -10.98
C ILE A 49 4.53 -6.22 -12.38
N LYS A 50 3.47 -5.56 -12.85
CA LYS A 50 3.46 -4.86 -14.14
C LYS A 50 4.52 -3.75 -14.20
N CYS A 51 4.75 -3.05 -13.09
CA CYS A 51 5.82 -2.06 -13.00
C CYS A 51 7.19 -2.72 -13.25
N ILE A 52 7.46 -3.88 -12.64
CA ILE A 52 8.70 -4.63 -12.88
C ILE A 52 8.82 -5.04 -14.36
N ASP A 53 7.74 -5.55 -14.97
CA ASP A 53 7.74 -5.94 -16.38
C ASP A 53 8.12 -4.77 -17.31
N LEU A 54 7.56 -3.58 -17.06
CA LEU A 54 7.86 -2.37 -17.83
C LEU A 54 9.31 -1.93 -17.65
N VAL A 55 9.83 -1.97 -16.42
CA VAL A 55 11.24 -1.64 -16.14
C VAL A 55 12.17 -2.62 -16.85
N VAL A 56 11.87 -3.92 -16.82
CA VAL A 56 12.68 -4.94 -17.49
C VAL A 56 12.65 -4.78 -19.01
N GLN A 57 11.48 -4.47 -19.58
CA GLN A 57 11.37 -4.16 -21.00
C GLN A 57 12.28 -2.98 -21.39
N GLU A 58 12.29 -1.93 -20.58
CA GLU A 58 13.15 -0.76 -20.83
C GLU A 58 14.64 -1.05 -20.64
N LEU A 59 15.01 -1.87 -19.65
CA LEU A 59 16.38 -2.33 -19.46
C LEU A 59 16.89 -3.12 -20.67
N ILE A 60 16.08 -4.05 -21.20
CA ILE A 60 16.45 -4.84 -22.38
C ILE A 60 16.56 -3.95 -23.62
N ASN A 61 15.65 -2.99 -23.79
CA ASN A 61 15.75 -2.00 -24.87
C ASN A 61 17.06 -1.19 -24.79
N THR A 62 17.44 -0.78 -23.57
CA THR A 62 18.69 -0.05 -23.33
C THR A 62 19.91 -0.90 -23.66
N VAL A 63 19.91 -2.19 -23.27
CA VAL A 63 20.98 -3.14 -23.61
C VAL A 63 21.15 -3.25 -25.12
N ARG A 64 20.07 -3.40 -25.88
CA ARG A 64 20.11 -3.46 -27.35
C ARG A 64 20.71 -2.19 -27.96
N GLN A 65 20.27 -1.02 -27.50
CA GLN A 65 20.81 0.27 -27.98
C GLN A 65 22.32 0.39 -27.70
N CYS A 66 22.77 -0.07 -26.54
CA CYS A 66 24.19 -0.10 -26.20
C CYS A 66 24.97 -1.12 -27.05
N SER A 67 24.44 -2.33 -27.23
CA SER A 67 25.05 -3.41 -28.03
C SER A 67 25.19 -3.04 -29.50
N ASN A 68 24.34 -2.15 -30.05
CA ASN A 68 24.51 -1.63 -31.41
C ASN A 68 25.86 -0.94 -31.65
N LYS A 69 26.55 -0.49 -30.59
CA LYS A 69 27.91 0.08 -30.69
C LYS A 69 29.01 -0.98 -30.91
N LEU A 70 28.67 -2.26 -30.85
CA LEU A 70 29.55 -3.41 -31.07
C LEU A 70 29.37 -4.03 -32.47
N ASP A 71 28.74 -3.31 -33.40
CA ASP A 71 28.45 -3.77 -34.77
C ASP A 71 29.68 -4.33 -35.53
N SER A 72 30.86 -3.77 -35.24
CA SER A 72 32.15 -4.16 -35.81
C SER A 72 32.63 -5.53 -35.33
N PHE A 73 32.03 -6.07 -34.26
CA PHE A 73 32.35 -7.38 -33.67
C PHE A 73 31.06 -8.22 -33.48
N PRO A 74 30.46 -8.77 -34.54
CA PRO A 74 29.12 -9.38 -34.48
C PRO A 74 28.97 -10.50 -33.44
N ARG A 75 29.98 -11.36 -33.31
CA ARG A 75 29.98 -12.43 -32.30
C ARG A 75 30.04 -11.87 -30.87
N LEU A 76 30.79 -10.80 -30.66
CA LEU A 76 30.88 -10.14 -29.35
C LEU A 76 29.55 -9.45 -29.03
N GLN A 77 28.94 -8.78 -30.01
CA GLN A 77 27.63 -8.14 -29.86
C GLN A 77 26.57 -9.15 -29.41
N GLU A 78 26.44 -10.28 -30.11
CA GLU A 78 25.48 -11.35 -29.80
C GLU A 78 25.70 -11.92 -28.39
N GLU A 79 26.94 -12.30 -28.06
CA GLU A 79 27.24 -12.86 -26.74
C GLU A 79 27.04 -11.85 -25.61
N THR A 80 27.35 -10.57 -25.84
CA THR A 80 27.12 -9.50 -24.86
C THR A 80 25.63 -9.31 -24.60
N GLU A 81 24.81 -9.19 -25.65
CA GLU A 81 23.35 -9.06 -25.48
C GLU A 81 22.77 -10.29 -24.78
N ARG A 82 23.21 -11.49 -25.15
CA ARG A 82 22.76 -12.75 -24.54
C ARG A 82 23.06 -12.80 -23.05
N ILE A 83 24.32 -12.59 -22.65
CA ILE A 83 24.75 -12.66 -21.24
C ILE A 83 23.99 -11.63 -20.38
N VAL A 84 23.92 -10.39 -20.84
CA VAL A 84 23.29 -9.31 -20.08
C VAL A 84 21.77 -9.52 -20.00
N THR A 85 21.13 -9.93 -21.09
CA THR A 85 19.69 -10.22 -21.10
C THR A 85 19.34 -11.41 -20.19
N THR A 86 20.11 -12.50 -20.23
CA THR A 86 19.93 -13.63 -19.30
C THR A 86 20.01 -13.15 -17.86
N HIS A 87 21.03 -12.36 -17.52
CA HIS A 87 21.18 -11.83 -16.16
C HIS A 87 19.98 -10.96 -15.75
N ILE A 88 19.50 -10.07 -16.62
CA ILE A 88 18.32 -9.24 -16.35
C ILE A 88 17.08 -10.11 -16.05
N ARG A 89 16.86 -11.19 -16.81
CA ARG A 89 15.73 -12.11 -16.59
C ARG A 89 15.83 -12.87 -15.26
N ASP A 90 17.04 -13.28 -14.88
CA ASP A 90 17.26 -13.91 -13.57
C ASP A 90 16.99 -12.91 -12.43
N ARG A 91 17.43 -11.64 -12.57
CA ARG A 91 17.16 -10.57 -11.60
C ARG A 91 15.68 -10.18 -11.54
N GLU A 92 14.98 -10.19 -12.68
CA GLU A 92 13.54 -9.95 -12.77
C GLU A 92 12.76 -10.92 -11.87
N SER A 93 13.07 -12.22 -11.95
CA SER A 93 12.41 -13.24 -11.12
C SER A 93 12.59 -12.97 -9.62
N GLN A 94 13.82 -12.65 -9.20
CA GLN A 94 14.12 -12.33 -7.80
C GLN A 94 13.44 -11.03 -7.33
N ALA A 95 13.36 -10.01 -8.20
CA ALA A 95 12.68 -8.76 -7.89
C ALA A 95 11.18 -8.96 -7.70
N LYS A 96 10.54 -9.79 -8.55
CA LYS A 96 9.13 -10.16 -8.41
C LYS A 96 8.86 -10.88 -7.09
N GLU A 97 9.69 -11.86 -6.74
CA GLU A 97 9.60 -12.57 -5.46
C GLU A 97 9.73 -11.62 -4.26
N GLN A 98 10.72 -10.73 -4.28
CA GLN A 98 10.93 -9.74 -3.22
C GLN A 98 9.73 -8.79 -3.08
N VAL A 99 9.16 -8.32 -4.19
CA VAL A 99 7.98 -7.43 -4.16
C VAL A 99 6.75 -8.16 -3.63
N LEU A 100 6.55 -9.43 -3.98
CA LEU A 100 5.46 -10.23 -3.42
C LEU A 100 5.62 -10.43 -1.91
N LEU A 101 6.84 -10.72 -1.45
CA LEU A 101 7.16 -10.82 -0.02
C LEU A 101 6.86 -9.52 0.72
N LEU A 102 7.25 -8.37 0.16
CA LEU A 102 6.96 -7.06 0.76
C LEU A 102 5.44 -6.82 0.90
N ILE A 103 4.65 -7.23 -0.08
CA ILE A 103 3.18 -7.12 -0.01
C ILE A 103 2.62 -8.09 1.04
N ASP A 104 3.15 -9.30 1.14
CA ASP A 104 2.72 -10.28 2.15
C ASP A 104 3.05 -9.80 3.57
N ILE A 105 4.16 -9.07 3.77
CA ILE A 105 4.47 -8.38 5.03
C ILE A 105 3.39 -7.34 5.37
N GLN A 106 2.93 -6.54 4.40
CA GLN A 106 1.83 -5.58 4.63
C GLN A 106 0.51 -6.28 4.99
N LEU A 107 0.28 -7.49 4.48
CA LEU A 107 -0.90 -8.29 4.80
C LEU A 107 -0.80 -8.98 6.16
N ALA A 108 0.40 -9.20 6.69
CA ALA A 108 0.60 -9.85 7.97
C ALA A 108 0.21 -8.95 9.15
N TYR A 109 0.43 -7.64 9.05
CA TYR A 109 0.19 -6.72 10.16
C TYR A 109 -0.27 -5.33 9.68
N ILE A 110 -1.38 -4.84 10.26
CA ILE A 110 -1.86 -3.48 10.05
C ILE A 110 -1.42 -2.63 11.24
N ASN A 111 -0.51 -1.67 10.98
CA ASN A 111 0.00 -0.77 12.01
C ASN A 111 -0.98 0.38 12.29
N THR A 112 -1.88 0.21 13.25
CA THR A 112 -2.78 1.27 13.72
C THR A 112 -2.11 2.32 14.61
N ASN A 113 -0.82 2.13 14.95
CA ASN A 113 -0.03 3.09 15.71
C ASN A 113 0.76 4.05 14.80
N HIS A 114 0.62 3.93 13.48
CA HIS A 114 1.28 4.81 12.51
C HIS A 114 0.81 6.27 12.68
N GLU A 115 1.73 7.23 12.61
CA GLU A 115 1.46 8.66 12.86
C GLU A 115 0.37 9.25 11.94
N ASP A 116 0.30 8.77 10.69
CA ASP A 116 -0.70 9.18 9.71
C ASP A 116 -2.08 8.52 9.92
N PHE A 117 -2.19 7.51 10.79
CA PHE A 117 -3.45 6.82 11.03
C PHE A 117 -4.37 7.68 11.92
N ILE A 118 -5.40 8.26 11.30
CA ILE A 118 -6.46 8.96 12.01
C ILE A 118 -7.54 7.94 12.40
N GLY A 119 -7.34 7.24 13.51
CA GLY A 119 -8.34 6.36 14.10
C GLY A 119 -9.48 7.12 14.80
N PHE A 120 -10.39 6.36 15.43
CA PHE A 120 -11.52 6.90 16.20
C PHE A 120 -11.10 7.92 17.27
N ALA A 121 -9.99 7.67 17.98
CA ALA A 121 -9.49 8.56 19.03
C ALA A 121 -9.13 9.96 18.52
N ASN A 122 -8.46 10.04 17.36
CA ASN A 122 -7.97 11.31 16.80
C ASN A 122 -9.06 12.06 16.00
N ALA A 123 -10.01 11.34 15.38
CA ALA A 123 -11.12 11.94 14.66
C ALA A 123 -12.07 12.72 15.59
N GLN A 124 -12.35 12.19 16.78
CA GLN A 124 -13.23 12.85 17.75
C GLN A 124 -12.61 14.14 18.32
N GLN A 125 -11.29 14.17 18.53
CA GLN A 125 -10.58 15.38 18.97
C GLN A 125 -10.65 16.51 17.93
N ARG A 126 -10.51 16.20 16.64
CA ARG A 126 -10.59 17.21 15.56
C ARG A 126 -12.00 17.77 15.39
N SER A 127 -13.03 16.92 15.47
CA SER A 127 -14.43 17.39 15.46
C SER A 127 -14.77 18.25 16.68
N SER A 128 -14.17 17.93 17.85
CA SER A 128 -14.34 18.71 19.07
C SER A 128 -13.59 20.05 19.05
N GLN A 129 -12.41 20.15 18.41
CA GLN A 129 -11.68 21.41 18.27
C GLN A 129 -12.38 22.40 17.34
N ALA A 130 -13.06 21.92 16.28
CA ALA A 130 -13.89 22.77 15.43
C ALA A 130 -15.06 23.41 16.20
N ASN A 131 -15.51 22.78 17.28
CA ASN A 131 -16.56 23.29 18.17
C ASN A 131 -16.03 24.00 19.44
N LYS A 132 -14.72 24.08 19.67
CA LYS A 132 -14.12 24.60 20.93
C LYS A 132 -13.30 25.90 20.74
N LYS A 133 -13.80 26.86 19.95
CA LYS A 133 -13.26 28.23 19.96
C LYS A 133 -13.58 29.02 21.26
N SER A 134 -14.02 28.34 22.32
CA SER A 134 -14.26 28.87 23.66
C SER A 134 -13.47 28.05 24.70
N SER A 135 -12.58 28.72 25.43
CA SER A 135 -11.86 28.27 26.63
C SER A 135 -10.47 27.63 26.42
N ALA A 136 -9.46 28.46 26.65
CA ALA A 136 -8.05 28.13 26.87
C ALA A 136 -7.84 27.36 28.19
N GLY A 137 -6.81 26.51 28.27
CA GLY A 137 -6.39 25.94 29.56
C GLY A 137 -5.49 24.70 29.48
N ASN A 138 -4.18 24.96 29.53
CA ASN A 138 -3.06 24.14 30.04
C ASN A 138 -2.63 22.79 29.41
N GLN A 139 -1.32 22.78 29.16
CA GLN A 139 -0.47 21.75 28.57
C GLN A 139 0.04 20.78 29.66
N SER A 140 0.23 19.51 29.29
CA SER A 140 1.30 18.69 29.85
C SER A 140 1.85 17.78 28.75
N ARG A 141 3.17 17.84 28.55
CA ARG A 141 3.93 17.08 27.55
C ARG A 141 4.48 15.79 28.17
N VAL A 142 4.87 14.89 27.25
CA VAL A 142 5.98 13.91 27.33
C VAL A 142 5.57 12.48 27.71
N PHE A 143 5.56 11.58 26.72
CA PHE A 143 6.54 10.49 26.59
C PHE A 143 6.48 9.92 25.15
N SER A 144 7.61 9.89 24.45
CA SER A 144 7.76 9.37 23.09
C SER A 144 8.68 8.15 23.09
N PRO A 145 8.29 6.99 22.51
CA PRO A 145 9.23 5.94 22.16
C PRO A 145 9.78 6.10 20.72
N LEU A 146 10.98 5.55 20.55
CA LEU A 146 11.90 5.56 19.40
C LEU A 146 11.31 5.11 18.05
N PRO A 147 11.94 5.50 16.92
CA PRO A 147 11.38 5.26 15.59
C PRO A 147 11.52 3.79 15.19
N ALA A 148 10.40 3.14 14.87
CA ALA A 148 10.41 1.89 14.11
C ALA A 148 10.71 2.21 12.65
N ALA A 149 11.61 1.43 12.06
CA ALA A 149 12.08 1.59 10.70
C ALA A 149 10.93 1.70 9.68
N ASP A 150 11.17 2.59 8.73
CA ASP A 150 10.31 3.06 7.67
C ASP A 150 9.72 1.91 6.84
N LEU A 151 8.41 1.68 6.99
CA LEU A 151 7.59 0.89 6.06
C LEU A 151 6.42 1.78 5.60
N ARG A 152 6.73 2.98 5.11
CA ARG A 152 5.73 3.89 4.54
C ARG A 152 5.18 3.35 3.23
N MET A 153 3.89 3.02 3.21
CA MET A 153 2.95 3.50 2.18
C MET A 153 1.53 3.57 2.76
N CYS A 154 1.13 4.81 3.09
CA CYS A 154 -0.22 5.15 3.53
C CYS A 154 -1.21 5.07 2.35
N VAL A 155 -2.03 4.03 2.29
CA VAL A 155 -3.21 3.96 1.39
C VAL A 155 -4.42 4.55 2.11
N CYS A 156 -4.51 5.89 2.15
CA CYS A 156 -5.76 6.62 2.44
C CYS A 156 -5.57 8.12 2.19
N ARG A 157 -5.83 8.57 0.94
CA ARG A 157 -6.15 9.97 0.64
C ARG A 157 -7.50 9.99 -0.07
N SER A 158 -8.38 10.89 0.37
CA SER A 158 -9.79 11.11 -0.02
C SER A 158 -10.75 10.02 0.48
N SER A 159 -11.85 10.29 1.18
CA SER A 159 -12.80 11.39 0.97
C SER A 159 -13.48 11.82 2.28
N ARG A 160 -13.57 13.14 2.49
CA ARG A 160 -14.48 13.76 3.46
C ARG A 160 -15.91 13.57 2.98
N SER A 161 -16.76 12.86 3.72
CA SER A 161 -18.20 13.11 3.71
C SER A 161 -18.79 12.84 5.09
N SER A 162 -19.30 13.91 5.71
CA SER A 162 -20.17 13.85 6.87
C SER A 162 -21.44 13.10 6.49
N VAL A 163 -21.81 12.07 7.26
CA VAL A 163 -23.21 11.63 7.35
C VAL A 163 -23.60 11.74 8.83
N LYS A 164 -24.49 12.68 9.08
CA LYS A 164 -25.10 13.04 10.35
C LYS A 164 -26.60 12.75 10.17
N ALA A 165 -27.09 11.68 10.78
CA ALA A 165 -28.50 11.29 10.93
C ALA A 165 -28.46 9.94 11.65
N GLY A 166 -29.19 9.63 12.71
CA GLY A 166 -30.30 10.23 13.43
C GLY A 166 -30.70 9.17 14.46
#